data_AF-A0A443Q711-F1
#
_entry.id   AF-A0A443Q711-F1
#
_cell.length_a   1.000
_cell.length_b   1.000
_cell.length_c   1.000
_cell.angle_alpha   90.00
_cell.angle_beta   90.00
_cell.angle_gamma   90.00
#
_symmetry.space_group_name_H-M   'P 1'
#
loop_
_entity.id
_entity.type
_entity.pdbx_description
1 polymer ?
#
loop_
_entity_poly.entity_id
_entity_poly.type
_entity_poly.pdbx_seq_one_letter_code
_entity_poly.pdbx_strand_id
1 'polypeptide(L)'
;MKYLEVRRKSNKEQLEVLESEQSDFFSVQSYQIKRKKEKEEEWAGYEFLLTITNAHYTICDYIAMKTMKIMLHPAISIKEVSRECSSKQADAVSSDQQKHSIFECFLGFFAKNISSIVKFAKQIPGFLEFSLQDQRILLKSNYFGIWMLYMSRTIKLLPKSLTFSDGSYFTKQQLEIMYDFEMVCLLFESISLLTRLRLNDDEFGLFSALLLFKPDKADIIDEDAAKMYYMKLCKALEIQIKINHGDKYDKFTRLMNGIHQLQILHTKHDEIIQKFGRNKEESSKYEAIIKESFE
;
A
#
# COMPACT_ATOMS: atom_id res chain seq x y z
N MET A 1 15.28 -52.38 64.04
CA MET A 1 15.61 -52.35 62.60
C MET A 1 14.36 -52.19 61.71
N LYS A 2 13.37 -53.10 61.76
CA LYS A 2 12.15 -53.01 60.91
C LYS A 2 11.34 -51.70 60.99
N TYR A 3 11.22 -51.08 62.17
CA TYR A 3 10.44 -49.84 62.35
C TYR A 3 11.05 -48.61 61.65
N LEU A 4 12.38 -48.55 61.53
CA LEU A 4 13.09 -47.45 60.89
C LEU A 4 13.03 -47.55 59.35
N GLU A 5 12.99 -48.78 58.82
CA GLU A 5 12.84 -49.02 57.38
C GLU A 5 11.45 -48.66 56.87
N VAL A 6 10.39 -49.02 57.61
CA VAL A 6 9.00 -48.65 57.27
C VAL A 6 8.84 -47.12 57.24
N ARG A 7 9.42 -46.41 58.22
CA ARG A 7 9.36 -44.94 58.28
C ARG A 7 10.16 -44.27 57.17
N ARG A 8 11.31 -44.83 56.78
CA ARG A 8 12.08 -44.35 55.61
C ARG A 8 11.34 -44.54 54.30
N LYS A 9 10.66 -45.67 54.12
CA LYS A 9 9.88 -45.96 52.91
C LYS A 9 8.67 -45.02 52.78
N SER A 10 7.94 -44.83 53.88
CA SER A 10 6.80 -43.89 53.92
C SER A 10 7.22 -42.44 53.65
N ASN A 11 8.36 -41.98 54.21
CA ASN A 11 8.87 -40.64 53.92
C ASN A 11 9.32 -40.46 52.47
N LYS A 12 9.86 -41.52 51.84
CA LYS A 12 10.29 -41.48 50.43
C LYS A 12 9.09 -41.40 49.49
N GLU A 13 8.04 -42.17 49.75
CA GLU A 13 6.78 -42.13 49.00
C GLU A 13 6.11 -40.75 49.12
N GLN A 14 6.13 -40.11 50.30
CA GLN A 14 5.65 -38.74 50.48
C GLN A 14 6.48 -37.70 49.71
N LEU A 15 7.80 -37.88 49.64
CA LEU A 15 8.68 -36.99 48.86
C LEU A 15 8.41 -37.11 47.36
N GLU A 16 8.25 -38.34 46.85
CA GLU A 16 7.96 -38.60 45.43
C GLU A 16 6.58 -38.03 45.03
N VAL A 17 5.58 -38.11 45.91
CA VAL A 17 4.26 -37.47 45.69
C VAL A 17 4.40 -35.94 45.65
N LEU A 18 5.11 -35.34 46.61
CA LEU A 18 5.34 -33.89 46.64
C LEU A 18 6.12 -33.39 45.41
N GLU A 19 7.11 -34.15 44.94
CA GLU A 19 7.85 -33.83 43.72
C GLU A 19 6.98 -33.95 42.46
N SER A 20 6.08 -34.96 42.40
CA SER A 20 5.13 -35.12 41.30
C SER A 20 4.09 -34.00 41.27
N GLU A 21 3.54 -33.61 42.42
CA GLU A 21 2.58 -32.51 42.54
C GLU A 21 3.22 -31.16 42.20
N GLN A 22 4.48 -30.94 42.60
CA GLN A 22 5.25 -29.77 42.19
C GLN A 22 5.50 -29.74 40.68
N SER A 23 5.91 -30.87 40.09
CA SER A 23 6.11 -31.00 38.64
C SER A 23 4.82 -30.72 37.86
N ASP A 24 3.69 -31.28 38.29
CA ASP A 24 2.39 -31.04 37.68
C ASP A 24 1.96 -29.58 37.82
N PHE A 25 2.21 -28.94 38.96
CA PHE A 25 1.94 -27.52 39.16
C PHE A 25 2.75 -26.63 38.20
N PHE A 26 4.05 -26.89 38.03
CA PHE A 26 4.89 -26.16 37.06
C PHE A 26 4.46 -26.41 35.61
N SER A 27 3.97 -27.61 35.28
CA SER A 27 3.45 -27.94 33.96
C SER A 27 2.16 -27.18 33.62
N VAL A 28 1.24 -27.05 34.59
CA VAL A 28 -0.01 -26.30 34.44
C VAL A 28 0.27 -24.80 34.33
N GLN A 29 1.19 -24.27 35.14
CA GLN A 29 1.55 -22.86 35.09
C GLN A 29 2.27 -22.48 33.79
N SER A 30 3.18 -23.34 33.29
CA SER A 30 3.83 -23.14 31.98
C SER A 30 2.83 -23.22 30.81
N TYR A 31 1.85 -24.13 30.87
CA TYR A 31 0.75 -24.20 29.90
C TYR A 31 -0.12 -22.92 29.92
N GLN A 32 -0.48 -22.42 31.11
CA GLN A 32 -1.27 -21.18 31.24
C GLN A 32 -0.50 -19.95 30.72
N ILE A 33 0.80 -19.85 30.99
CA ILE A 33 1.66 -18.79 30.45
C ILE A 33 1.72 -18.89 28.93
N LYS A 34 1.90 -20.09 28.37
CA LYS A 34 1.91 -20.31 26.92
C LYS A 34 0.59 -19.89 26.28
N ARG A 35 -0.54 -20.33 26.85
CA ARG A 35 -1.89 -19.98 26.38
C ARG A 35 -2.18 -18.49 26.50
N LYS A 36 -1.67 -17.82 27.54
CA LYS A 36 -1.80 -16.37 27.71
C LYS A 36 -1.00 -15.63 26.62
N LYS A 37 0.25 -16.05 26.37
CA LYS A 37 1.07 -15.50 25.28
C LYS A 37 0.43 -15.72 23.91
N GLU A 38 -0.09 -16.91 23.63
CA GLU A 38 -0.80 -17.21 22.37
C GLU A 38 -2.01 -16.27 22.16
N LYS A 39 -2.80 -16.02 23.21
CA LYS A 39 -3.91 -15.07 23.16
C LYS A 39 -3.47 -13.61 22.99
N GLU A 40 -2.37 -13.21 23.63
CA GLU A 40 -1.80 -11.87 23.49
C GLU A 40 -1.25 -11.66 22.07
N GLU A 41 -0.60 -12.68 21.48
CA GLU A 41 -0.13 -12.66 20.09
C GLU A 41 -1.31 -12.61 19.09
N GLU A 42 -2.37 -13.39 19.34
CA GLU A 42 -3.59 -13.36 18.55
C GLU A 42 -4.28 -11.99 18.60
N TRP A 43 -4.40 -11.42 19.80
CA TRP A 43 -4.96 -10.08 20.02
C TRP A 43 -4.12 -9.00 19.33
N ALA A 44 -2.79 -9.05 19.47
CA ALA A 44 -1.88 -8.13 18.79
C ALA A 44 -1.98 -8.24 17.26
N GLY A 45 -2.24 -9.45 16.74
CA GLY A 45 -2.55 -9.67 15.32
C GLY A 45 -3.86 -9.00 14.89
N TYR A 46 -4.91 -9.12 15.70
CA TYR A 46 -6.21 -8.49 15.45
C TYR A 46 -6.12 -6.96 15.52
N GLU A 47 -5.46 -6.42 16.53
CA GLU A 47 -5.24 -4.97 16.68
C GLU A 47 -4.44 -4.40 15.51
N PHE A 48 -3.41 -5.11 15.05
CA PHE A 48 -2.64 -4.74 13.86
C PHE A 48 -3.51 -4.65 12.61
N LEU A 49 -4.33 -5.68 12.35
CA LEU A 49 -5.28 -5.71 11.24
C LEU A 49 -6.27 -4.54 11.34
N LEU A 50 -6.92 -4.40 12.49
CA LEU A 50 -7.95 -3.40 12.74
C LEU A 50 -7.43 -1.98 12.55
N THR A 51 -6.21 -1.71 13.03
CA THR A 51 -5.58 -0.39 12.88
C THR A 51 -5.37 -0.05 11.40
N ILE A 52 -4.86 -0.99 10.61
CA ILE A 52 -4.63 -0.79 9.17
C ILE A 52 -5.94 -0.59 8.41
N THR A 53 -6.95 -1.43 8.67
CA THR A 53 -8.25 -1.29 8.00
C THR A 53 -8.93 0.01 8.40
N ASN A 54 -8.89 0.40 9.67
CA ASN A 54 -9.44 1.68 10.13
C ASN A 54 -8.72 2.88 9.51
N ALA A 55 -7.39 2.85 9.43
CA ALA A 55 -6.59 3.85 8.71
C ALA A 55 -7.03 3.95 7.23
N HIS A 56 -7.28 2.81 6.59
CA HIS A 56 -7.76 2.78 5.22
C HIS A 56 -9.15 3.41 5.06
N TYR A 57 -10.13 3.02 5.89
CA TYR A 57 -11.49 3.57 5.82
C TYR A 57 -11.55 5.07 6.11
N THR A 58 -10.69 5.56 7.00
CA THR A 58 -10.67 6.98 7.39
C THR A 58 -9.97 7.85 6.34
N ILE A 59 -8.79 7.41 5.85
CA ILE A 59 -7.93 8.24 4.99
C ILE A 59 -8.20 8.02 3.49
N CYS A 60 -8.51 6.81 3.05
CA CYS A 60 -8.59 6.52 1.62
C CYS A 60 -9.91 7.03 1.02
N ASP A 61 -9.82 7.79 -0.07
CA ASP A 61 -11.00 8.28 -0.79
C ASP A 61 -11.57 7.28 -1.81
N TYR A 62 -10.89 6.14 -1.97
CA TYR A 62 -11.21 5.13 -2.98
C TYR A 62 -11.92 3.89 -2.42
N ILE A 63 -12.39 3.94 -1.16
CA ILE A 63 -13.25 2.90 -0.59
C ILE A 63 -14.58 2.80 -1.36
N ALA A 64 -15.21 1.62 -1.33
CA ALA A 64 -16.37 1.32 -2.15
C ALA A 64 -17.52 2.34 -1.97
N MET A 65 -17.81 2.73 -0.72
CA MET A 65 -18.87 3.70 -0.41
C MET A 65 -18.59 5.11 -0.94
N LYS A 66 -17.32 5.54 -0.98
CA LYS A 66 -16.94 6.86 -1.48
C LYS A 66 -16.93 6.88 -3.01
N THR A 67 -16.37 5.84 -3.64
CA THR A 67 -16.31 5.74 -5.11
C THR A 67 -17.69 5.66 -5.78
N MET A 68 -18.69 5.07 -5.11
CA MET A 68 -20.07 5.05 -5.61
C MET A 68 -20.74 6.43 -5.68
N LYS A 69 -20.20 7.43 -4.96
CA LYS A 69 -20.75 8.80 -4.91
C LYS A 69 -20.02 9.78 -5.82
N ILE A 70 -19.03 9.32 -6.57
CA ILE A 70 -18.22 10.17 -7.45
C ILE A 70 -19.08 10.65 -8.63
N MET A 71 -19.09 11.97 -8.83
CA MET A 71 -19.76 12.62 -9.95
C MET A 71 -18.72 13.05 -10.98
N LEU A 72 -18.75 12.44 -12.15
CA LEU A 72 -17.71 12.63 -13.17
C LEU A 72 -17.76 14.02 -13.79
N HIS A 73 -16.59 14.66 -13.90
CA HIS A 73 -16.39 15.84 -14.71
C HIS A 73 -14.98 15.86 -15.34
N PRO A 74 -14.79 16.47 -16.52
CA PRO A 74 -13.46 16.60 -17.10
C PRO A 74 -12.51 17.35 -16.15
N ALA A 75 -11.27 16.89 -16.03
CA ALA A 75 -10.25 17.61 -15.26
C ALA A 75 -9.84 18.94 -15.92
N ILE A 76 -9.94 19.01 -17.25
CA ILE A 76 -9.61 20.18 -18.07
C ILE A 76 -10.75 20.41 -19.05
N SER A 77 -11.24 21.64 -19.16
CA SER A 77 -12.31 21.97 -20.10
C SER A 77 -11.76 22.16 -21.51
N ILE A 78 -12.36 21.53 -22.53
CA ILE A 78 -11.95 21.66 -23.94
C ILE A 78 -11.90 23.13 -24.41
N LYS A 79 -12.68 24.01 -23.78
CA LYS A 79 -12.68 25.47 -24.03
C LYS A 79 -11.41 26.19 -23.59
N GLU A 80 -10.69 25.69 -22.58
CA GLU A 80 -9.41 26.26 -22.13
C GLU A 80 -8.29 25.89 -23.09
N VAL A 81 -8.30 24.65 -23.62
CA VAL A 81 -7.38 24.20 -24.67
C VAL A 81 -7.55 25.01 -25.97
N SER A 82 -8.78 25.46 -26.26
CA SER A 82 -9.09 26.17 -27.51
C SER A 82 -8.84 27.68 -27.47
N ARG A 83 -8.79 28.33 -26.29
CA ARG A 83 -8.66 29.79 -26.16
C ARG A 83 -7.24 30.30 -26.42
N GLU A 84 -6.22 29.47 -26.26
CA GLU A 84 -4.83 29.84 -26.57
C GLU A 84 -4.45 29.58 -28.04
N CYS A 85 -5.29 28.85 -28.79
CA CYS A 85 -5.00 28.41 -30.17
C CYS A 85 -5.42 29.38 -31.29
N SER A 86 -5.85 30.61 -30.98
CA SER A 86 -6.26 31.58 -32.00
C SER A 86 -5.12 32.51 -32.43
N SER A 87 -4.01 31.97 -32.91
CA SER A 87 -3.09 32.72 -33.78
C SER A 87 -2.39 31.78 -34.77
N LYS A 88 -2.48 32.14 -36.06
CA LYS A 88 -2.04 31.30 -37.18
C LYS A 88 -0.52 31.37 -37.34
N GLN A 89 0.23 30.63 -36.52
CA GLN A 89 1.67 30.29 -36.67
C GLN A 89 2.09 29.37 -35.50
N ALA A 90 1.61 28.11 -35.38
CA ALA A 90 1.76 27.44 -34.07
C ALA A 90 1.69 25.90 -33.97
N ASP A 91 1.75 25.08 -35.02
CA ASP A 91 1.38 23.65 -34.86
C ASP A 91 2.29 22.83 -33.90
N ALA A 92 3.60 23.11 -33.83
CA ALA A 92 4.51 22.43 -32.90
C ALA A 92 4.53 23.08 -31.50
N VAL A 93 4.55 24.42 -31.43
CA VAL A 93 4.61 25.18 -30.18
C VAL A 93 3.31 25.05 -29.37
N SER A 94 2.17 24.93 -30.06
CA SER A 94 0.84 24.71 -29.45
C SER A 94 0.71 23.31 -28.82
N SER A 95 1.25 22.28 -29.47
CA SER A 95 1.22 20.90 -28.97
C SER A 95 2.02 20.73 -27.68
N ASP A 96 3.21 21.34 -27.60
CA ASP A 96 4.03 21.27 -26.41
C ASP A 96 3.39 22.04 -25.24
N GLN A 97 2.87 23.25 -25.48
CA GLN A 97 2.19 24.03 -24.46
C GLN A 97 0.94 23.32 -23.91
N GLN A 98 0.16 22.69 -24.79
CA GLN A 98 -0.96 21.84 -24.39
C GLN A 98 -0.50 20.66 -23.54
N LYS A 99 0.59 19.97 -23.92
CA LYS A 99 1.15 18.87 -23.13
C LYS A 99 1.56 19.32 -21.73
N HIS A 100 2.23 20.46 -21.60
CA HIS A 100 2.62 21.04 -20.30
C HIS A 100 1.42 21.36 -19.43
N SER A 101 0.39 22.00 -19.99
CA SER A 101 -0.82 22.37 -19.25
C SER A 101 -1.56 21.14 -18.72
N ILE A 102 -1.72 20.10 -19.56
CA ILE A 102 -2.37 18.85 -19.15
C ILE A 102 -1.56 18.15 -18.05
N PHE A 103 -0.24 18.12 -18.18
CA PHE A 103 0.64 17.49 -17.19
C PHE A 103 0.68 18.22 -15.85
N GLU A 104 0.77 19.55 -15.85
CA GLU A 104 0.72 20.35 -14.62
C GLU A 104 -0.61 20.15 -13.90
N CYS A 105 -1.73 20.13 -14.64
CA CYS A 105 -3.04 19.82 -14.08
C CYS A 105 -3.08 18.40 -13.48
N PHE A 106 -2.60 17.40 -14.21
CA PHE A 106 -2.52 16.01 -13.73
C PHE A 106 -1.69 15.90 -12.44
N LEU A 107 -0.51 16.53 -12.40
CA LEU A 107 0.36 16.54 -11.23
C LEU A 107 -0.31 17.16 -10.00
N GLY A 108 -1.13 18.19 -10.17
CA GLY A 108 -1.91 18.77 -9.07
C GLY A 108 -2.86 17.76 -8.42
N PHE A 109 -3.55 16.94 -9.21
CA PHE A 109 -4.39 15.87 -8.67
C PHE A 109 -3.56 14.71 -8.09
N PHE A 110 -2.46 14.38 -8.75
CA PHE A 110 -1.58 13.31 -8.35
C PHE A 110 -0.89 13.61 -7.01
N ALA A 111 -0.36 14.82 -6.82
CA ALA A 111 0.22 15.31 -5.58
C ALA A 111 -0.73 15.19 -4.38
N LYS A 112 -2.00 15.57 -4.54
CA LYS A 112 -3.03 15.38 -3.50
C LYS A 112 -3.18 13.91 -3.10
N ASN A 113 -3.08 12.99 -4.05
CA ASN A 113 -3.15 11.55 -3.77
C ASN A 113 -1.91 11.06 -3.03
N ILE A 114 -0.72 11.57 -3.39
CA ILE A 114 0.52 11.29 -2.65
C ILE A 114 0.36 11.74 -1.20
N SER A 115 -0.13 12.96 -0.95
CA SER A 115 -0.37 13.43 0.42
C SER A 115 -1.35 12.54 1.20
N SER A 116 -2.38 12.00 0.55
CA SER A 116 -3.29 11.02 1.18
C SER A 116 -2.58 9.68 1.47
N ILE A 117 -1.67 9.23 0.60
CA ILE A 117 -0.83 8.05 0.85
C ILE A 117 0.11 8.28 2.03
N VAL A 118 0.72 9.46 2.15
CA VAL A 118 1.56 9.83 3.30
C VAL A 118 0.75 9.83 4.60
N LYS A 119 -0.45 10.42 4.59
CA LYS A 119 -1.37 10.39 5.73
C LYS A 119 -1.73 8.95 6.13
N PHE A 120 -2.00 8.09 5.14
CA PHE A 120 -2.28 6.68 5.38
C PHE A 120 -1.06 5.98 6.00
N ALA A 121 0.13 6.16 5.43
CA ALA A 121 1.39 5.59 5.92
C ALA A 121 1.66 5.96 7.39
N LYS A 122 1.46 7.24 7.76
CA LYS A 122 1.62 7.74 9.13
C LYS A 122 0.65 7.08 10.14
N GLN A 123 -0.42 6.42 9.68
CA GLN A 123 -1.35 5.66 10.53
C GLN A 123 -1.05 4.15 10.58
N ILE A 124 -0.08 3.66 9.80
CA ILE A 124 0.25 2.22 9.79
C ILE A 124 1.18 1.89 10.96
N PRO A 125 0.86 0.87 11.77
CA PRO A 125 1.75 0.44 12.86
C PRO A 125 3.15 0.15 12.36
N GLY A 126 4.15 0.70 13.05
CA GLY A 126 5.56 0.55 12.69
C GLY A 126 6.13 1.61 11.75
N PHE A 127 5.31 2.30 10.95
CA PHE A 127 5.84 3.24 9.95
C PHE A 127 6.58 4.42 10.59
N LEU A 128 6.03 4.99 11.67
CA LEU A 128 6.64 6.12 12.38
C LEU A 128 7.87 5.74 13.21
N GLU A 129 8.14 4.44 13.38
CA GLU A 129 9.32 3.94 14.11
C GLU A 129 10.59 4.01 13.24
N PHE A 130 10.43 4.05 11.91
CA PHE A 130 11.54 4.24 10.97
C PHE A 130 12.12 5.65 11.06
N SER A 131 13.39 5.80 10.69
CA SER A 131 14.00 7.12 10.51
C SER A 131 13.23 7.94 9.46
N LEU A 132 13.24 9.27 9.56
CA LEU A 132 12.60 10.13 8.56
C LEU A 132 13.15 9.89 7.14
N GLN A 133 14.42 9.47 7.04
CA GLN A 133 15.04 9.08 5.78
C GLN A 133 14.39 7.80 5.22
N ASP A 134 14.27 6.75 6.04
CA ASP A 134 13.66 5.48 5.63
C ASP A 134 12.17 5.64 5.32
N GLN A 135 11.44 6.43 6.11
CA GLN A 135 10.03 6.76 5.83
C GLN A 135 9.87 7.37 4.43
N ARG A 136 10.74 8.31 4.07
CA ARG A 136 10.75 8.93 2.73
C ARG A 136 11.10 7.92 1.64
N ILE A 137 12.07 7.03 1.87
CA ILE A 137 12.47 6.01 0.90
C ILE A 137 11.31 5.03 0.67
N LEU A 138 10.71 4.50 1.73
CA LEU A 138 9.55 3.60 1.66
C LEU A 138 8.40 4.22 0.87
N LEU A 139 8.10 5.50 1.12
CA LEU A 139 7.09 6.24 0.39
C LEU A 139 7.47 6.45 -1.08
N LYS A 140 8.68 6.96 -1.35
CA LYS A 140 9.15 7.28 -2.71
C LYS A 140 9.24 6.05 -3.61
N SER A 141 9.62 4.89 -3.07
CA SER A 141 9.74 3.67 -3.88
C SER A 141 8.39 2.99 -4.18
N ASN A 142 7.32 3.33 -3.43
CA ASN A 142 6.07 2.55 -3.46
C ASN A 142 4.80 3.38 -3.71
N TYR A 143 4.84 4.72 -3.65
CA TYR A 143 3.65 5.57 -3.80
C TYR A 143 2.92 5.33 -5.12
N PHE A 144 3.66 5.10 -6.21
CA PHE A 144 3.06 4.91 -7.53
C PHE A 144 2.22 3.63 -7.57
N GLY A 145 2.74 2.53 -7.00
CA GLY A 145 2.01 1.27 -6.90
C GLY A 145 0.73 1.39 -6.09
N ILE A 146 0.79 2.12 -4.96
CA ILE A 146 -0.39 2.39 -4.11
C ILE A 146 -1.41 3.25 -4.86
N TRP A 147 -0.97 4.28 -5.59
CA TRP A 147 -1.87 5.10 -6.39
C TRP A 147 -2.51 4.32 -7.55
N MET A 148 -1.77 3.44 -8.21
CA MET A 148 -2.32 2.56 -9.25
C MET A 148 -3.41 1.63 -8.70
N LEU A 149 -3.21 1.13 -7.49
CA LEU A 149 -4.23 0.38 -6.76
C LEU A 149 -5.47 1.24 -6.50
N TYR A 150 -5.34 2.53 -6.18
CA TYR A 150 -6.47 3.47 -6.05
C TYR A 150 -7.22 3.65 -7.38
N MET A 151 -6.50 3.87 -8.48
CA MET A 151 -7.11 4.00 -9.81
C MET A 151 -7.88 2.74 -10.25
N SER A 152 -7.48 1.56 -9.76
CA SER A 152 -8.20 0.31 -10.04
C SER A 152 -9.64 0.26 -9.49
N ARG A 153 -9.98 1.13 -8.52
CA ARG A 153 -11.34 1.25 -7.96
C ARG A 153 -12.27 2.12 -8.80
N THR A 154 -11.73 3.08 -9.54
CA THR A 154 -12.50 4.07 -10.29
C THR A 154 -12.53 3.83 -11.79
N ILE A 155 -11.68 2.93 -12.32
CA ILE A 155 -11.65 2.61 -13.76
C ILE A 155 -13.00 2.15 -14.34
N LYS A 156 -13.87 1.56 -13.51
CA LYS A 156 -15.23 1.15 -13.90
C LYS A 156 -16.20 2.31 -14.12
N LEU A 157 -15.92 3.48 -13.53
CA LEU A 157 -16.78 4.67 -13.63
C LEU A 157 -16.72 5.25 -15.04
N LEU A 158 -15.52 5.27 -15.64
CA LEU A 158 -15.31 5.70 -17.01
C LEU A 158 -14.18 4.87 -17.65
N PRO A 159 -14.51 3.85 -18.47
CA PRO A 159 -13.50 3.03 -19.14
C PRO A 159 -12.55 3.87 -19.99
N LYS A 160 -11.28 3.46 -20.05
CA LYS A 160 -10.20 4.17 -20.76
C LYS A 160 -9.95 5.60 -20.24
N SER A 161 -10.21 5.85 -18.95
CA SER A 161 -9.87 7.10 -18.27
C SER A 161 -9.35 6.82 -16.86
N LEU A 162 -8.49 7.69 -16.35
CA LEU A 162 -8.16 7.75 -14.92
C LEU A 162 -9.09 8.74 -14.25
N THR A 163 -9.76 8.32 -13.18
CA THR A 163 -10.74 9.14 -12.45
C THR A 163 -10.30 9.31 -11.01
N PHE A 164 -10.13 10.56 -10.59
CA PHE A 164 -9.74 10.96 -9.24
C PHE A 164 -10.95 11.01 -8.29
N SER A 165 -10.70 11.08 -6.99
CA SER A 165 -11.73 11.01 -5.95
C SER A 165 -12.73 12.18 -5.96
N ASP A 166 -12.37 13.33 -6.52
CA ASP A 166 -13.28 14.47 -6.68
C ASP A 166 -14.16 14.38 -7.94
N GLY A 167 -13.95 13.36 -8.79
CA GLY A 167 -14.68 13.17 -10.04
C GLY A 167 -13.98 13.68 -11.27
N SER A 168 -12.86 14.40 -11.12
CA SER A 168 -12.00 14.80 -12.22
C SER A 168 -11.46 13.59 -12.96
N TYR A 169 -11.58 13.56 -14.29
CA TYR A 169 -10.99 12.50 -15.10
C TYR A 169 -10.08 12.98 -16.21
N PHE A 170 -9.10 12.12 -16.55
CA PHE A 170 -8.22 12.24 -17.70
C PHE A 170 -8.44 11.03 -18.61
N THR A 171 -8.79 11.28 -19.86
CA THR A 171 -8.99 10.24 -20.88
C THR A 171 -7.67 9.62 -21.32
N LYS A 172 -7.71 8.40 -21.87
CA LYS A 172 -6.54 7.74 -22.48
C LYS A 172 -5.84 8.65 -23.49
N GLN A 173 -6.58 9.41 -24.29
CA GLN A 173 -6.02 10.36 -25.25
C GLN A 173 -5.23 11.48 -24.56
N GLN A 174 -5.73 12.02 -23.45
CA GLN A 174 -5.00 13.02 -22.66
C GLN A 174 -3.76 12.42 -22.00
N LEU A 175 -3.83 11.17 -21.54
CA LEU A 175 -2.68 10.46 -21.00
C LEU A 175 -1.61 10.21 -22.09
N GLU A 176 -2.01 9.90 -23.32
CA GLU A 176 -1.11 9.71 -24.49
C GLU A 176 -0.45 11.02 -24.95
N ILE A 177 -0.98 12.18 -24.57
CA ILE A 177 -0.30 13.47 -24.77
C ILE A 177 0.83 13.65 -23.75
N MET A 178 0.63 13.20 -22.51
CA MET A 178 1.59 13.37 -21.41
C MET A 178 2.68 12.28 -21.41
N TYR A 179 2.27 11.04 -21.60
CA TYR A 179 3.08 9.83 -21.50
C TYR A 179 3.30 9.19 -22.88
N ASP A 180 4.42 8.47 -23.03
CA ASP A 180 4.59 7.63 -24.21
C ASP A 180 3.55 6.49 -24.27
N PHE A 181 3.31 5.97 -25.47
CA PHE A 181 2.30 4.94 -25.71
C PHE A 181 2.50 3.69 -24.84
N GLU A 182 3.75 3.25 -24.68
CA GLU A 182 4.09 2.07 -23.89
C GLU A 182 3.74 2.27 -22.41
N MET A 183 3.99 3.46 -21.84
CA MET A 183 3.61 3.80 -20.48
C MET A 183 2.09 3.78 -20.30
N VAL A 184 1.34 4.36 -21.25
CA VAL A 184 -0.14 4.33 -21.19
C VAL A 184 -0.67 2.90 -21.28
N CYS A 185 -0.10 2.05 -22.12
CA CYS A 185 -0.46 0.63 -22.18
C CYS A 185 -0.19 -0.07 -20.84
N LEU A 186 1.02 0.09 -20.29
CA LEU A 186 1.39 -0.51 -19.00
C LEU A 186 0.51 -0.02 -17.85
N LEU A 187 0.11 1.27 -17.84
CA LEU A 187 -0.83 1.84 -16.87
C LEU A 187 -2.16 1.08 -16.89
N PHE A 188 -2.81 0.99 -18.07
CA PHE A 188 -4.12 0.34 -18.16
C PHE A 188 -4.06 -1.19 -17.99
N GLU A 189 -2.97 -1.84 -18.41
CA GLU A 189 -2.74 -3.26 -18.15
C GLU A 189 -2.60 -3.56 -16.66
N SER A 190 -1.83 -2.74 -15.95
CA SER A 190 -1.65 -2.85 -14.50
C SER A 190 -2.97 -2.60 -13.76
N ILE A 191 -3.73 -1.56 -14.13
CA ILE A 191 -5.07 -1.31 -13.58
C ILE A 191 -5.97 -2.51 -13.79
N SER A 192 -5.97 -3.06 -15.01
CA SER A 192 -6.78 -4.23 -15.36
C SER A 192 -6.38 -5.45 -14.51
N LEU A 193 -5.08 -5.67 -14.28
CA LEU A 193 -4.61 -6.72 -13.36
C LEU A 193 -5.17 -6.52 -11.96
N LEU A 194 -5.02 -5.31 -11.40
CA LEU A 194 -5.45 -4.99 -10.03
C LEU A 194 -6.97 -5.11 -9.86
N THR A 195 -7.76 -4.63 -10.82
CA THR A 195 -9.23 -4.75 -10.80
C THR A 195 -9.67 -6.22 -10.81
N ARG A 196 -8.95 -7.11 -11.52
CA ARG A 196 -9.24 -8.56 -11.55
C ARG A 196 -8.96 -9.27 -10.21
N LEU A 197 -8.27 -8.64 -9.27
CA LEU A 197 -8.04 -9.19 -7.94
C LEU A 197 -9.31 -9.11 -7.07
N ARG A 198 -10.24 -8.20 -7.39
CA ARG A 198 -11.52 -8.02 -6.68
C ARG A 198 -11.33 -7.98 -5.16
N LEU A 199 -10.47 -7.08 -4.71
CA LEU A 199 -10.23 -6.85 -3.28
C LEU A 199 -11.42 -6.13 -2.66
N ASN A 200 -11.82 -6.57 -1.47
CA ASN A 200 -12.69 -5.75 -0.61
C ASN A 200 -11.85 -4.64 0.07
N ASP A 201 -12.50 -3.73 0.78
CA ASP A 201 -11.82 -2.56 1.36
C ASP A 201 -10.78 -2.95 2.43
N ASP A 202 -11.00 -4.03 3.19
CA ASP A 202 -10.03 -4.53 4.17
C ASP A 202 -8.77 -5.09 3.49
N GLU A 203 -8.95 -5.99 2.52
CA GLU A 203 -7.85 -6.55 1.72
C GLU A 203 -7.06 -5.47 0.98
N PHE A 204 -7.76 -4.43 0.54
CA PHE A 204 -7.17 -3.32 -0.19
C PHE A 204 -6.32 -2.43 0.71
N GLY A 205 -6.79 -2.14 1.92
CA GLY A 205 -6.00 -1.42 2.94
C GLY A 205 -4.75 -2.21 3.33
N LEU A 206 -4.89 -3.52 3.59
CA LEU A 206 -3.76 -4.40 3.85
C LEU A 206 -2.77 -4.47 2.69
N PHE A 207 -3.24 -4.59 1.45
CA PHE A 207 -2.37 -4.64 0.29
C PHE A 207 -1.67 -3.31 0.03
N SER A 208 -2.32 -2.18 0.31
CA SER A 208 -1.71 -0.85 0.26
C SER A 208 -0.59 -0.70 1.30
N ALA A 209 -0.80 -1.17 2.53
CA ALA A 209 0.23 -1.23 3.56
C ALA A 209 1.37 -2.19 3.16
N LEU A 210 1.05 -3.35 2.58
CA LEU A 210 2.06 -4.30 2.10
C LEU A 210 2.95 -3.70 1.01
N LEU A 211 2.37 -2.95 0.07
CA LEU A 211 3.12 -2.22 -0.95
C LEU A 211 4.03 -1.17 -0.31
N LEU A 212 3.55 -0.40 0.68
CA LEU A 212 4.36 0.61 1.39
C LEU A 212 5.64 0.02 2.00
N PHE A 213 5.53 -1.15 2.63
CA PHE A 213 6.66 -1.83 3.27
C PHE A 213 7.44 -2.75 2.32
N LYS A 214 7.16 -2.76 1.02
CA LYS A 214 7.90 -3.58 0.07
C LYS A 214 9.37 -3.13 0.10
N PRO A 215 10.31 -3.99 0.54
CA PRO A 215 11.72 -3.63 0.52
C PRO A 215 12.16 -3.51 -0.94
N ASP A 216 12.62 -2.33 -1.32
CA ASP A 216 13.44 -2.15 -2.51
C ASP A 216 14.87 -1.79 -2.07
N LYS A 217 15.83 -2.51 -2.61
CA LYS A 217 17.04 -2.96 -1.90
C LYS A 217 18.17 -1.94 -1.76
N ALA A 218 18.02 -0.70 -2.20
CA ALA A 218 19.19 0.16 -2.36
C ALA A 218 19.52 1.06 -1.17
N ASP A 219 18.54 1.60 -0.42
CA ASP A 219 18.81 2.79 0.42
C ASP A 219 18.18 2.79 1.83
N ILE A 220 17.40 1.78 2.20
CA ILE A 220 16.78 1.70 3.54
C ILE A 220 17.83 1.26 4.56
N ILE A 221 17.96 2.03 5.65
CA ILE A 221 18.90 1.76 6.74
C ILE A 221 18.41 0.58 7.57
N ASP A 222 17.16 0.61 8.03
CA ASP A 222 16.55 -0.48 8.80
C ASP A 222 15.82 -1.49 7.91
N GLU A 223 16.58 -2.20 7.07
CA GLU A 223 16.03 -3.17 6.11
C GLU A 223 15.35 -4.36 6.83
N ASP A 224 15.83 -4.74 8.01
CA ASP A 224 15.31 -5.86 8.78
C ASP A 224 13.93 -5.56 9.37
N ALA A 225 13.74 -4.35 9.93
CA ALA A 225 12.41 -3.93 10.36
C ALA A 225 11.44 -3.86 9.17
N ALA A 226 11.87 -3.32 8.02
CA ALA A 226 11.03 -3.24 6.83
C ALA A 226 10.58 -4.63 6.35
N LYS A 227 11.51 -5.59 6.28
CA LYS A 227 11.20 -7.01 5.98
C LYS A 227 10.26 -7.62 7.01
N MET A 228 10.48 -7.38 8.30
CA MET A 228 9.61 -7.89 9.36
C MET A 228 8.17 -7.40 9.19
N TYR A 229 7.96 -6.10 8.98
CA TYR A 229 6.64 -5.53 8.75
C TYR A 229 6.01 -6.05 7.46
N TYR A 230 6.77 -6.16 6.37
CA TYR A 230 6.33 -6.76 5.12
C TYR A 230 5.83 -8.20 5.30
N MET A 231 6.57 -9.04 6.04
CA MET A 231 6.19 -10.42 6.32
C MET A 231 4.95 -10.50 7.23
N LYS A 232 4.83 -9.62 8.22
CA LYS A 232 3.63 -9.51 9.08
C LYS A 232 2.40 -9.15 8.25
N LEU A 233 2.54 -8.22 7.32
CA LEU A 233 1.49 -7.82 6.37
C LEU A 233 1.12 -8.94 5.39
N CYS A 234 2.11 -9.69 4.89
CA CYS A 234 1.86 -10.87 4.05
C CYS A 234 0.97 -11.88 4.79
N LYS A 235 1.31 -12.22 6.04
CA LYS A 235 0.53 -13.15 6.85
C LYS A 235 -0.88 -12.63 7.13
N ALA A 236 -1.02 -11.35 7.50
CA ALA A 236 -2.32 -10.74 7.75
C ALA A 236 -3.21 -10.75 6.49
N LEU A 237 -2.65 -10.39 5.33
CA LEU A 237 -3.35 -10.41 4.05
C LEU A 237 -3.73 -11.82 3.62
N GLU A 238 -2.86 -12.82 3.80
CA GLU A 238 -3.16 -14.21 3.50
C GLU A 238 -4.34 -14.72 4.35
N ILE A 239 -4.34 -14.43 5.66
CA ILE A 239 -5.45 -14.77 6.56
C ILE A 239 -6.74 -14.09 6.10
N GLN A 240 -6.70 -12.78 5.79
CA GLN A 240 -7.88 -12.03 5.37
C GLN A 240 -8.46 -12.57 4.04
N ILE A 241 -7.61 -12.95 3.10
CA ILE A 241 -8.04 -13.59 1.85
C ILE A 241 -8.68 -14.95 2.13
N LYS A 242 -8.10 -15.75 3.02
CA LYS A 242 -8.67 -17.06 3.39
C LYS A 242 -10.05 -16.92 4.02
N ILE A 243 -10.24 -15.93 4.89
CA ILE A 243 -11.53 -15.63 5.53
C ILE A 243 -12.57 -15.23 4.48
N ASN A 244 -12.23 -14.32 3.57
CA ASN A 244 -13.21 -13.74 2.64
C ASN A 244 -13.48 -14.58 1.39
N HIS A 245 -12.50 -15.37 0.95
CA HIS A 245 -12.56 -16.07 -0.34
C HIS A 245 -12.37 -17.59 -0.24
N GLY A 246 -12.14 -18.13 0.97
CA GLY A 246 -11.75 -19.52 1.19
C GLY A 246 -10.29 -19.79 0.83
N ASP A 247 -9.92 -21.06 0.71
CA ASP A 247 -8.53 -21.50 0.48
C ASP A 247 -8.04 -21.31 -0.98
N LYS A 248 -8.20 -20.10 -1.51
CA LYS A 248 -7.78 -19.72 -2.87
C LYS A 248 -6.36 -19.20 -2.86
N TYR A 249 -5.39 -20.08 -2.63
CA TYR A 249 -3.95 -19.77 -2.71
C TYR A 249 -3.56 -18.96 -3.96
N ASP A 250 -4.23 -19.21 -5.10
CA ASP A 250 -4.05 -18.47 -6.35
C ASP A 250 -4.21 -16.94 -6.20
N LYS A 251 -5.17 -16.47 -5.39
CA LYS A 251 -5.42 -15.02 -5.24
C LYS A 251 -4.26 -14.32 -4.54
N PHE A 252 -3.70 -14.93 -3.49
CA PHE A 252 -2.53 -14.37 -2.80
C PHE A 252 -1.30 -14.38 -3.72
N THR A 253 -1.04 -15.48 -4.43
CA THR A 253 0.05 -15.55 -5.42
C THR A 253 -0.08 -14.47 -6.50
N ARG A 254 -1.30 -14.24 -7.02
CA ARG A 254 -1.56 -13.18 -8.00
C ARG A 254 -1.35 -11.77 -7.46
N LEU A 255 -1.66 -11.53 -6.18
CA LEU A 255 -1.35 -10.26 -5.51
C LEU A 255 0.16 -10.02 -5.46
N MET A 256 0.92 -11.03 -5.02
CA MET A 256 2.37 -10.94 -4.92
C MET A 256 3.03 -10.72 -6.30
N ASN A 257 2.54 -11.39 -7.34
CA ASN A 257 3.01 -11.18 -8.72
C ASN A 257 2.73 -9.76 -9.24
N GLY A 258 1.62 -9.15 -8.79
CA GLY A 258 1.27 -7.78 -9.16
C GLY A 258 2.26 -6.73 -8.65
N ILE A 259 2.94 -6.99 -7.54
CA ILE A 259 3.91 -6.07 -6.95
C ILE A 259 5.06 -5.79 -7.93
N HIS A 260 5.59 -6.82 -8.58
CA HIS A 260 6.70 -6.66 -9.52
C HIS A 260 6.30 -5.79 -10.73
N GLN A 261 5.10 -5.98 -11.26
CA GLN A 261 4.58 -5.14 -12.34
C GLN A 261 4.46 -3.68 -11.91
N LEU A 262 4.02 -3.42 -10.67
CA LEU A 262 3.93 -2.08 -10.11
C LEU A 262 5.31 -1.43 -9.94
N GLN A 263 6.35 -2.20 -9.58
CA GLN A 263 7.72 -1.69 -9.48
C GLN A 263 8.27 -1.27 -10.85
N ILE A 264 8.10 -2.09 -11.89
CA ILE A 264 8.51 -1.73 -13.27
C ILE A 264 7.84 -0.42 -13.70
N LEU A 265 6.54 -0.31 -13.44
CA LEU A 265 5.76 0.86 -13.80
C LEU A 265 6.20 2.11 -13.03
N HIS A 266 6.55 1.95 -11.75
CA HIS A 266 7.09 3.02 -10.91
C HIS A 266 8.43 3.54 -11.46
N THR A 267 9.38 2.66 -11.80
CA THR A 267 10.66 3.06 -12.41
C THR A 267 10.44 3.85 -13.70
N LYS A 268 9.55 3.37 -14.58
CA LYS A 268 9.24 4.06 -15.83
C LYS A 268 8.59 5.44 -15.59
N HIS A 269 7.69 5.52 -14.61
CA HIS A 269 7.06 6.79 -14.23
C HIS A 269 8.10 7.82 -13.75
N ASP A 270 9.02 7.41 -12.89
CA ASP A 270 10.07 8.29 -12.36
C ASP A 270 11.03 8.76 -13.46
N GLU A 271 11.39 7.89 -14.41
CA GLU A 271 12.15 8.29 -15.60
C GLU A 271 11.43 9.36 -16.45
N ILE A 272 10.10 9.26 -16.57
CA ILE A 272 9.32 10.23 -17.33
C ILE A 272 9.30 11.57 -16.61
N ILE A 273 9.12 11.60 -15.29
CA ILE A 273 9.17 12.85 -14.50
C ILE A 273 10.51 13.55 -14.67
N GLN A 274 11.62 12.81 -14.58
CA GLN A 274 12.98 13.37 -14.74
C GLN A 274 13.25 13.93 -16.15
N LYS A 275 12.50 13.47 -17.15
CA LYS A 275 12.61 13.90 -18.55
C LYS A 275 11.53 14.90 -18.93
N PHE A 276 10.56 15.18 -18.06
CA PHE A 276 9.40 16.01 -18.40
C PHE A 276 9.73 17.49 -18.19
N GLY A 277 9.76 18.28 -19.27
CA GLY A 277 10.14 19.69 -19.22
C GLY A 277 10.87 20.08 -20.50
N ARG A 278 10.76 21.34 -20.95
CA ARG A 278 11.57 21.86 -22.07
C ARG A 278 13.01 22.17 -21.66
N ASN A 279 13.22 22.40 -20.37
CA ASN A 279 14.53 22.66 -19.77
C ASN A 279 14.62 21.98 -18.39
N LYS A 280 15.83 21.95 -17.82
CA LYS A 280 16.08 21.36 -16.50
C LYS A 280 15.26 22.01 -15.39
N GLU A 281 14.95 23.31 -15.50
CA GLU A 281 14.22 24.07 -14.50
C GLU A 281 12.73 23.65 -14.41
N GLU A 282 12.06 23.46 -15.55
CA GLU A 282 10.69 22.95 -15.60
C GLU A 282 10.62 21.50 -15.07
N SER A 283 11.59 20.65 -15.42
CA SER A 283 11.66 19.29 -14.87
C SER A 283 11.87 19.27 -13.36
N SER A 284 12.75 20.14 -12.85
CA SER A 284 12.96 20.32 -11.42
C SER A 284 11.71 20.84 -10.70
N LYS A 285 10.87 21.66 -11.34
CA LYS A 285 9.58 22.11 -10.78
C LYS A 285 8.64 20.93 -10.53
N TYR A 286 8.49 20.03 -11.50
CA TYR A 286 7.60 18.88 -11.36
C TYR A 286 8.09 17.87 -10.32
N GLU A 287 9.40 17.62 -10.28
CA GLU A 287 10.02 16.84 -9.20
C GLU A 287 9.81 17.49 -7.83
N ALA A 288 9.90 18.82 -7.73
CA ALA A 288 9.67 19.54 -6.48
C ALA A 288 8.25 19.36 -5.97
N ILE A 289 7.22 19.47 -6.82
CA ILE A 289 5.81 19.25 -6.45
C ILE A 289 5.62 17.85 -5.85
N ILE A 290 6.20 16.83 -6.48
CA ILE A 290 6.13 15.45 -5.99
C ILE A 290 6.91 15.31 -4.68
N LYS A 291 8.10 15.90 -4.59
CA LYS A 291 8.95 15.86 -3.39
C LYS A 291 8.28 16.51 -2.18
N GLU A 292 7.68 17.68 -2.36
CA GLU A 292 6.91 18.41 -1.35
C GLU A 292 5.70 17.60 -0.88
N SER A 293 5.12 16.77 -1.75
CA SER A 293 4.00 15.91 -1.38
C SER A 293 4.35 14.82 -0.35
N PHE A 294 5.64 14.57 -0.09
CA PHE A 294 6.14 13.61 0.90
C PHE A 294 6.48 14.19 2.27
N GLU A 295 6.36 15.52 2.45
CA GLU A 295 6.58 16.20 3.74
C GLU A 295 5.32 16.11 4.63
#